data_AF-A0A950KL35-F1
#
_entry.id   AF-A0A950KL35-F1
#
_cell.length_a   1.000
_cell.length_b   1.000
_cell.length_c   1.000
_cell.angle_alpha   90.00
_cell.angle_beta   90.00
_cell.angle_gamma   90.00
#
_symmetry.space_group_name_H-M   'P 1'
#
loop_
_entity.id
_entity.type
_entity.pdbx_description
1 polymer ?
#
loop_
_entity_poly.entity_id
_entity_poly.type
_entity_poly.pdbx_seq_one_letter_code
_entity_poly.pdbx_strand_id
1 'polypeptide(L)'
;MGIGSIEGNGDYFLGGKTLTVGGNDFSTTVSGVIQDGGVSGGTGGSLTKIGTGTLTLTGANTYTGGTAINAGTLQLGNRGTSGSVAGNILDNGSLAFDRSDVSTFGGVISGPGSVAQLGTGTTVLTANNPYAGGTTIASGSTLQLGNGGPT
;
A
#
# COMPACT_ATOMS: atom_id res chain seq x y z
N MET A 1 -4.87 5.38 -19.58
CA MET A 1 -4.31 4.04 -19.82
C MET A 1 -4.57 3.21 -18.57
N GLY A 2 -5.69 2.50 -18.48
CA GLY A 2 -5.88 1.51 -17.42
C GLY A 2 -5.14 0.24 -17.84
N ILE A 3 -4.11 -0.16 -17.12
CA ILE A 3 -3.47 -1.45 -17.37
C ILE A 3 -4.30 -2.52 -16.66
N GLY A 4 -4.40 -3.71 -17.24
CA GLY A 4 -5.13 -4.84 -16.65
C GLY A 4 -4.59 -5.17 -15.25
N SER A 5 -3.63 -6.09 -15.17
CA SER A 5 -2.87 -6.33 -13.95
C SER A 5 -1.38 -6.10 -14.19
N ILE A 6 -0.65 -5.79 -13.11
CA ILE A 6 0.80 -5.89 -13.04
C ILE A 6 1.15 -7.09 -12.18
N GLU A 7 2.22 -7.79 -12.51
CA GLU A 7 2.67 -8.96 -11.75
C GLU A 7 4.16 -9.22 -11.96
N GLY A 8 4.76 -9.95 -11.02
CA GLY A 8 6.15 -10.39 -11.11
C GLY A 8 7.15 -9.42 -10.49
N ASN A 9 8.41 -9.55 -10.90
CA ASN A 9 9.59 -8.96 -10.25
C ASN A 9 10.16 -7.72 -10.96
N GLY A 10 9.51 -7.24 -12.02
CA GLY A 10 9.97 -6.08 -12.78
C GLY A 10 9.73 -4.76 -12.05
N ASP A 11 10.63 -3.79 -12.25
CA ASP A 11 10.44 -2.43 -11.74
C ASP A 11 9.50 -1.62 -12.65
N TYR A 12 8.71 -0.75 -12.04
CA TYR A 12 7.73 0.11 -12.71
C TYR A 12 8.07 1.58 -12.48
N PHE A 13 8.67 2.22 -13.49
CA PHE A 13 9.04 3.63 -13.45
C PHE A 13 7.89 4.54 -13.89
N LEU A 14 7.37 5.35 -12.97
CA LEU A 14 6.22 6.21 -13.18
C LEU A 14 6.59 7.61 -13.70
N GLY A 15 7.75 8.13 -13.28
CA GLY A 15 8.05 9.55 -13.40
C GLY A 15 7.02 10.36 -12.60
N GLY A 16 6.23 11.20 -13.28
CA GLY A 16 5.08 11.91 -12.69
C GLY A 16 3.70 11.37 -13.12
N LYS A 17 3.60 10.09 -13.50
CA LYS A 17 2.37 9.49 -14.05
C LYS A 17 1.64 8.64 -13.00
N THR A 18 0.32 8.49 -13.18
CA THR A 18 -0.49 7.56 -12.41
C THR A 18 -0.51 6.17 -13.05
N LEU A 19 -0.20 5.14 -12.25
CA LEU A 19 -0.36 3.74 -12.59
C LEU A 19 -1.71 3.23 -12.09
N THR A 20 -2.63 2.87 -12.99
CA THR A 20 -3.93 2.30 -12.61
C THR A 20 -3.97 0.80 -12.88
N VAL A 21 -4.20 -0.02 -11.84
CA VAL A 21 -4.08 -1.49 -11.89
C VAL A 21 -5.30 -2.21 -11.32
N GLY A 22 -5.48 -3.47 -11.71
CA GLY A 22 -6.54 -4.35 -11.20
C GLY A 22 -7.81 -4.33 -12.04
N GLY A 23 -7.76 -3.80 -13.27
CA GLY A 23 -8.92 -3.69 -14.15
C GLY A 23 -9.47 -5.02 -14.67
N ASN A 24 -8.77 -6.13 -14.42
CA ASN A 24 -9.18 -7.49 -14.76
C ASN A 24 -9.68 -8.30 -13.54
N ASP A 25 -9.85 -7.67 -12.39
CA ASP A 25 -10.33 -8.28 -11.14
C ASP A 25 -9.46 -9.41 -10.55
N PHE A 26 -8.32 -9.73 -11.16
CA PHE A 26 -7.43 -10.75 -10.65
C PHE A 26 -6.56 -10.25 -9.49
N SER A 27 -6.29 -11.16 -8.56
CA SER A 27 -5.28 -10.94 -7.54
C SER A 27 -3.89 -11.15 -8.12
N THR A 28 -2.98 -10.21 -7.88
CA THR A 28 -1.62 -10.22 -8.42
C THR A 28 -0.60 -9.85 -7.36
N THR A 29 0.62 -10.35 -7.52
CA THR A 29 1.76 -10.01 -6.65
C THR A 29 2.84 -9.33 -7.46
N VAL A 30 3.32 -8.19 -6.94
CA VAL A 30 4.45 -7.43 -7.48
C VAL A 30 5.58 -7.46 -6.46
N SER A 31 6.68 -8.10 -6.84
CA SER A 31 7.90 -8.17 -6.03
C SER A 31 8.96 -7.15 -6.47
N GLY A 32 8.84 -6.58 -7.65
CA GLY A 32 9.64 -5.43 -8.08
C GLY A 32 9.21 -4.14 -7.40
N VAL A 33 9.90 -3.05 -7.72
CA VAL A 33 9.64 -1.73 -7.11
C VAL A 33 8.84 -0.84 -8.08
N ILE A 34 7.76 -0.25 -7.59
CA ILE A 34 7.08 0.87 -8.25
C ILE A 34 7.73 2.16 -7.76
N GLN A 35 8.24 2.98 -8.68
CA GLN A 35 9.12 4.10 -8.36
C GLN A 35 8.98 5.26 -9.33
N ASP A 36 9.43 6.44 -8.90
CA ASP A 36 9.61 7.59 -9.78
C ASP A 36 10.80 7.41 -10.74
N GLY A 37 11.00 8.36 -11.65
CA GLY A 37 12.08 8.35 -12.64
C GLY A 37 11.75 7.59 -13.93
N GLY A 38 12.71 6.82 -14.43
CA GLY A 38 12.70 6.20 -15.77
C GLY A 38 13.49 7.02 -16.79
N VAL A 39 13.44 6.62 -18.07
CA VAL A 39 14.26 7.22 -19.14
C VAL A 39 14.04 8.72 -19.34
N SER A 40 12.86 9.23 -18.99
CA SER A 40 12.53 10.66 -19.04
C SER A 40 12.63 11.36 -17.69
N GLY A 41 13.02 10.64 -16.62
CA GLY A 41 12.99 11.14 -15.25
C GLY A 41 11.58 11.48 -14.75
N GLY A 42 11.51 12.35 -13.73
CA GLY A 42 10.28 12.88 -13.16
C GLY A 42 9.93 12.30 -11.79
N THR A 43 9.14 13.05 -11.03
CA THR A 43 8.67 12.69 -9.67
C THR A 43 7.16 12.88 -9.54
N GLY A 44 6.57 12.35 -8.47
CA GLY A 44 5.15 12.48 -8.19
C GLY A 44 4.29 11.40 -8.85
N GLY A 45 4.90 10.26 -9.19
CA GLY A 45 4.16 9.08 -9.63
C GLY A 45 3.17 8.62 -8.57
N SER A 46 2.04 8.09 -9.00
CA SER A 46 0.98 7.64 -8.09
C SER A 46 0.40 6.29 -8.49
N LEU A 47 -0.18 5.58 -7.54
CA LEU A 47 -0.82 4.28 -7.75
C LEU A 47 -2.33 4.37 -7.53
N THR A 48 -3.12 3.82 -8.46
CA THR A 48 -4.56 3.66 -8.31
C THR A 48 -4.94 2.19 -8.46
N LYS A 49 -5.39 1.56 -7.37
CA LYS A 49 -5.90 0.19 -7.36
C LYS A 49 -7.41 0.20 -7.60
N ILE A 50 -7.85 -0.45 -8.68
CA ILE A 50 -9.26 -0.70 -9.04
C ILE A 50 -9.56 -2.20 -9.07
N GLY A 51 -10.81 -2.56 -9.31
CA GLY A 51 -11.28 -3.94 -9.38
C GLY A 51 -11.27 -4.66 -8.03
N THR A 52 -11.88 -5.83 -8.01
CA THR A 52 -12.20 -6.60 -6.80
C THR A 52 -11.04 -7.44 -6.26
N GLY A 53 -10.06 -7.77 -7.09
CA GLY A 53 -8.88 -8.56 -6.71
C GLY A 53 -7.96 -7.89 -5.69
N THR A 54 -6.97 -8.63 -5.21
CA THR A 54 -5.92 -8.14 -4.30
C THR A 54 -4.65 -7.79 -5.08
N LEU A 55 -4.14 -6.58 -4.93
CA LEU A 55 -2.77 -6.24 -5.34
C LEU A 55 -1.85 -6.41 -4.13
N THR A 56 -0.97 -7.40 -4.18
CA THR A 56 0.04 -7.64 -3.15
C THR A 56 1.36 -7.03 -3.57
N LEU A 57 1.87 -6.08 -2.79
CA LEU A 57 3.17 -5.45 -3.02
C LEU A 57 4.18 -5.98 -2.00
N THR A 58 5.17 -6.73 -2.47
CA THR A 58 6.28 -7.23 -1.63
C THR A 58 7.58 -6.46 -1.85
N GLY A 59 7.67 -5.66 -2.92
CA GLY A 59 8.73 -4.67 -3.12
C GLY A 59 8.56 -3.43 -2.24
N ALA A 60 9.66 -2.72 -1.98
CA ALA A 60 9.65 -1.45 -1.25
C ALA A 60 9.42 -0.28 -2.22
N ASN A 61 8.17 0.11 -2.44
CA ASN A 61 7.80 1.10 -3.46
C ASN A 61 8.20 2.52 -3.04
N THR A 62 8.72 3.32 -3.98
CA THR A 62 9.33 4.64 -3.72
C THR A 62 8.76 5.79 -4.55
N TYR A 63 7.65 5.60 -5.25
CA TYR A 63 6.96 6.71 -5.94
C TYR A 63 6.48 7.77 -4.93
N THR A 64 6.55 9.06 -5.27
CA THR A 64 6.37 10.13 -4.25
C THR A 64 5.00 10.79 -4.22
N GLY A 65 4.08 10.44 -5.13
CA GLY A 65 2.74 11.01 -5.14
C GLY A 65 1.89 10.46 -3.99
N GLY A 66 1.07 9.46 -4.28
CA GLY A 66 0.22 8.81 -3.29
C GLY A 66 -0.47 7.59 -3.85
N THR A 67 -1.31 6.97 -3.04
CA THR A 67 -2.03 5.75 -3.40
C THR A 67 -3.53 5.92 -3.22
N ALA A 68 -4.31 5.53 -4.22
CA ALA A 68 -5.77 5.44 -4.13
C ALA A 68 -6.20 3.98 -4.27
N ILE A 69 -6.97 3.48 -3.30
CA ILE A 69 -7.64 2.19 -3.37
C ILE A 69 -9.10 2.49 -3.65
N ASN A 70 -9.52 2.32 -4.90
CA ASN A 70 -10.90 2.58 -5.31
C ASN A 70 -11.79 1.35 -5.10
N ALA A 71 -11.21 0.15 -5.16
CA ALA A 71 -11.90 -1.12 -4.91
C ALA A 71 -10.90 -2.26 -4.62
N GLY A 72 -11.43 -3.34 -4.04
CA GLY A 72 -10.66 -4.54 -3.70
C GLY A 72 -9.67 -4.29 -2.57
N THR A 73 -8.54 -5.01 -2.60
CA THR A 73 -7.52 -4.93 -1.54
C THR A 73 -6.17 -4.50 -2.10
N LEU A 74 -5.49 -3.61 -1.37
CA LEU A 74 -4.05 -3.40 -1.47
C LEU A 74 -3.39 -4.06 -0.26
N GLN A 75 -2.55 -5.07 -0.47
CA GLN A 75 -1.79 -5.73 0.58
C GLN A 75 -0.32 -5.33 0.52
N LEU A 76 0.24 -4.88 1.64
CA LEU A 76 1.64 -4.56 1.81
C LEU A 76 2.33 -5.70 2.53
N GLY A 77 3.24 -6.38 1.84
CA GLY A 77 3.88 -7.59 2.31
C GLY A 77 3.07 -8.86 2.04
N ASN A 78 3.69 -9.99 2.33
CA ASN A 78 3.10 -11.33 2.22
C ASN A 78 3.75 -12.25 3.26
N ARG A 79 3.55 -11.91 4.55
CA ARG A 79 4.19 -12.51 5.74
C ARG A 79 5.71 -12.37 5.82
N GLY A 80 6.34 -11.69 4.86
CA GLY A 80 7.76 -11.34 4.87
C GLY A 80 8.07 -10.03 5.59
N THR A 81 9.32 -9.59 5.48
CA THR A 81 9.84 -8.33 6.06
C THR A 81 10.01 -7.23 5.01
N SER A 82 9.28 -7.32 3.90
CA SER A 82 9.29 -6.35 2.81
C SER A 82 7.86 -6.09 2.33
N GLY A 83 7.69 -5.05 1.53
CA GLY A 83 6.40 -4.55 1.08
C GLY A 83 6.07 -3.23 1.77
N SER A 84 6.03 -2.16 1.00
CA SER A 84 5.69 -0.82 1.50
C SER A 84 5.22 0.05 0.34
N VAL A 85 4.49 1.11 0.66
CA VAL A 85 4.21 2.23 -0.25
C VAL A 85 4.62 3.53 0.43
N ALA A 86 4.86 4.58 -0.37
CA ALA A 86 5.13 5.92 0.11
C ALA A 86 3.92 6.84 -0.11
N GLY A 87 3.89 7.94 0.67
CA GLY A 87 2.84 8.94 0.60
C GLY A 87 1.52 8.55 1.28
N ASN A 88 0.51 9.39 1.10
CA ASN A 88 -0.82 9.19 1.68
C ASN A 88 -1.61 8.09 0.94
N ILE A 89 -2.55 7.48 1.64
CA ILE A 89 -3.48 6.48 1.11
C ILE A 89 -4.91 7.00 1.24
N LEU A 90 -5.60 7.10 0.11
CA LEU A 90 -7.06 7.23 0.06
C LEU A 90 -7.65 5.83 -0.12
N ASP A 91 -8.21 5.26 0.94
CA ASP A 91 -8.77 3.92 0.98
C ASP A 91 -10.30 3.94 0.91
N ASN A 92 -10.84 3.45 -0.21
CA ASN A 92 -12.27 3.17 -0.40
C ASN A 92 -12.56 1.65 -0.49
N GLY A 93 -11.57 0.81 -0.23
CA GLY A 93 -11.66 -0.64 -0.26
C GLY A 93 -11.08 -1.25 1.01
N SER A 94 -9.96 -1.94 0.88
CA SER A 94 -9.21 -2.50 1.99
C SER A 94 -7.70 -2.27 1.84
N LEU A 95 -7.09 -1.74 2.89
CA LEU A 95 -5.65 -1.69 3.07
C LEU A 95 -5.21 -2.77 4.08
N ALA A 96 -4.41 -3.72 3.63
CA ALA A 96 -3.88 -4.79 4.46
C ALA A 96 -2.37 -4.67 4.66
N PHE A 97 -1.91 -4.74 5.91
CA PHE A 97 -0.51 -4.87 6.27
C PHE A 97 -0.25 -6.34 6.65
N ASP A 98 0.57 -7.04 5.85
CA ASP A 98 0.93 -8.45 6.06
C ASP A 98 2.45 -8.61 6.13
N ARG A 99 3.06 -7.96 7.12
CA ARG A 99 4.49 -8.02 7.42
C ARG A 99 4.78 -8.72 8.74
N SER A 100 5.91 -9.41 8.82
CA SER A 100 6.34 -10.13 10.03
C SER A 100 7.27 -9.32 10.94
N ASP A 101 7.75 -8.16 10.51
CA ASP A 101 8.63 -7.26 11.25
C ASP A 101 7.91 -5.97 11.70
N VAL A 102 8.68 -5.04 12.29
CA VAL A 102 8.18 -3.70 12.60
C VAL A 102 8.20 -2.85 11.33
N SER A 103 7.05 -2.28 10.96
CA SER A 103 6.89 -1.40 9.80
C SER A 103 6.28 -0.08 10.22
N THR A 104 7.00 1.02 10.02
CA THR A 104 6.49 2.36 10.29
C THR A 104 5.84 2.93 9.03
N PHE A 105 4.58 3.36 9.14
CA PHE A 105 3.87 4.05 8.07
C PHE A 105 3.59 5.50 8.48
N GLY A 106 4.13 6.44 7.70
CA GLY A 106 4.04 7.88 7.95
C GLY A 106 2.99 8.63 7.13
N GLY A 107 2.37 7.97 6.15
CA GLY A 107 1.30 8.56 5.36
C GLY A 107 -0.01 8.64 6.15
N VAL A 108 -0.87 9.57 5.76
CA VAL A 108 -2.27 9.61 6.22
C VAL A 108 -3.07 8.54 5.49
N ILE A 109 -3.78 7.70 6.23
CA ILE A 109 -4.82 6.80 5.71
C ILE A 109 -6.18 7.49 5.90
N SER A 110 -6.92 7.66 4.82
CA SER A 110 -8.22 8.36 4.78
C SER A 110 -9.25 7.59 3.96
N GLY A 111 -10.53 7.98 4.04
CA GLY A 111 -11.60 7.37 3.24
C GLY A 111 -12.46 6.38 4.02
N PRO A 112 -13.51 5.81 3.39
CA PRO A 112 -14.47 4.93 4.04
C PRO A 112 -14.01 3.46 4.14
N GLY A 113 -12.88 3.10 3.52
CA GLY A 113 -12.34 1.75 3.52
C GLY A 113 -11.88 1.25 4.89
N SER A 114 -11.43 0.01 4.91
CA SER A 114 -11.05 -0.71 6.12
C SER A 114 -9.55 -1.02 6.15
N VAL A 115 -8.99 -1.00 7.36
CA VAL A 115 -7.58 -1.37 7.58
C VAL A 115 -7.51 -2.75 8.21
N ALA A 116 -6.57 -3.57 7.75
CA ALA A 116 -6.29 -4.89 8.33
C ALA A 116 -4.81 -5.05 8.68
N GLN A 117 -4.50 -5.33 9.94
CA GLN A 117 -3.20 -5.81 10.38
C GLN A 117 -3.25 -7.35 10.41
N LEU A 118 -2.62 -7.99 9.42
CA LEU A 118 -2.67 -9.44 9.19
C LEU A 118 -1.38 -10.16 9.59
N GLY A 119 -0.24 -9.51 9.36
CA GLY A 119 1.07 -10.10 9.62
C GLY A 119 1.42 -10.05 11.10
N THR A 120 2.20 -11.03 11.56
CA THR A 120 2.61 -11.17 12.98
C THR A 120 3.51 -10.03 13.47
N GLY A 121 3.94 -9.13 12.58
CA GLY A 121 4.73 -7.95 12.90
C GLY A 121 3.92 -6.83 13.57
N THR A 122 4.58 -5.69 13.70
CA THR A 122 3.99 -4.47 14.25
C THR A 122 3.90 -3.40 13.17
N THR A 123 2.70 -2.95 12.83
CA THR A 123 2.55 -1.73 12.03
C THR A 123 2.46 -0.53 12.97
N VAL A 124 3.34 0.46 12.80
CA VAL A 124 3.34 1.72 13.55
C VAL A 124 2.80 2.83 12.68
N LEU A 125 1.59 3.30 12.96
CA LEU A 125 0.97 4.41 12.26
C LEU A 125 1.33 5.74 12.95
N THR A 126 2.05 6.63 12.26
CA THR A 126 2.59 7.85 12.90
C THR A 126 1.83 9.12 12.57
N ALA A 127 1.03 9.12 11.50
CA ALA A 127 0.13 10.22 11.16
C ALA A 127 -1.23 10.10 11.89
N ASN A 128 -2.02 11.17 11.85
CA ASN A 128 -3.45 11.10 12.17
C ASN A 128 -4.18 10.43 10.99
N ASN A 129 -4.84 9.29 11.23
CA ASN A 129 -5.47 8.48 10.19
C ASN A 129 -7.01 8.56 10.29
N PRO A 130 -7.68 9.48 9.56
CA PRO A 130 -9.12 9.70 9.65
C PRO A 130 -9.96 8.77 8.76
N TYR A 131 -9.52 7.52 8.53
CA TYR A 131 -10.37 6.56 7.82
C TYR A 131 -11.59 6.19 8.68
N ALA A 132 -12.73 5.99 8.03
CA ALA A 132 -14.01 5.80 8.72
C ALA A 132 -14.42 4.33 8.87
N GLY A 133 -13.79 3.42 8.13
CA GLY A 133 -14.12 1.99 8.19
C GLY A 133 -13.46 1.26 9.38
N GLY A 134 -13.81 -0.01 9.51
CA GLY A 134 -13.32 -0.86 10.60
C GLY A 134 -11.82 -1.13 10.53
N THR A 135 -11.25 -1.50 11.67
CA THR A 135 -9.87 -2.01 11.78
C THR A 135 -9.90 -3.45 12.24
N THR A 136 -9.32 -4.37 11.46
CA THR A 136 -9.12 -5.77 11.84
C THR A 136 -7.68 -5.98 12.30
N ILE A 137 -7.48 -6.62 13.45
CA ILE A 137 -6.16 -7.02 13.93
C ILE A 137 -6.19 -8.54 14.11
N ALA A 138 -5.41 -9.26 13.30
CA ALA A 138 -5.34 -10.72 13.37
C ALA A 138 -4.63 -11.19 14.65
N SER A 139 -4.90 -12.44 15.04
CA SER A 139 -4.24 -13.07 16.19
C SER A 139 -2.71 -13.00 16.05
N GLY A 140 -2.02 -12.61 17.13
CA GLY A 140 -0.57 -12.48 17.13
C GLY A 140 -0.01 -11.27 16.37
N SER A 141 -0.86 -10.36 15.91
CA SER A 141 -0.43 -9.14 15.22
C SER A 141 -0.52 -7.92 16.12
N THR A 142 0.28 -6.88 15.85
CA THR A 142 0.22 -5.61 16.61
C THR A 142 0.01 -4.41 15.67
N LEU A 143 -0.95 -3.56 16.02
CA LEU A 143 -1.09 -2.23 15.42
C LEU A 143 -0.80 -1.19 16.50
N GLN A 144 0.23 -0.38 16.30
CA GLN A 144 0.64 0.69 17.20
C GLN A 144 0.26 2.05 16.60
N LEU A 145 -0.28 2.93 17.43
CA LEU A 145 -0.59 4.32 17.08
C LEU A 145 0.48 5.25 17.68
N GLY A 146 1.12 6.04 16.81
CA GLY A 146 2.24 6.93 17.15
C GLY A 146 3.53 6.21 17.55
N ASN A 147 4.60 6.98 17.78
CA ASN A 147 5.88 6.46 18.28
C ASN A 147 5.95 6.38 19.82
N GLY A 148 4.82 6.60 20.53
CA GLY A 148 4.81 6.65 22.00
C GLY A 148 5.64 7.82 22.55
N GLY A 149 5.24 9.06 22.24
CA GLY A 149 5.89 10.25 22.82
C GLY A 149 5.72 10.31 24.34
N PRO A 150 6.63 11.00 25.07
CA PRO A 150 6.45 11.22 26.50
C PRO A 150 5.22 12.11 26.69
N THR A 151 4.30 11.68 27.53
CA THR A 151 3.16 12.49 28.00
C THR A 151 3.64 13.73 28.72
#